data_AF-A0A453R945-F1
#
_entry.id   AF-A0A453R945-F1
#
_cell.length_a   1.000
_cell.length_b   1.000
_cell.length_c   1.000
_cell.angle_alpha   90.00
_cell.angle_beta   90.00
_cell.angle_gamma   90.00
#
_symmetry.space_group_name_H-M   'P 1'
#
loop_
_entity.id
_entity.type
_entity.pdbx_description
1 polymer ?
#
loop_
_entity_poly.entity_id
_entity_poly.type
_entity_poly.pdbx_seq_one_letter_code
_entity_poly.pdbx_strand_id
1 'polypeptide(L)'
;MQAMAKPTYNAIRQHAKHGKPALVFVPAMKHARFTALDLCAYSNAEGCGTPFLLGSEDEMDTYTRGVNEETLVNMLKCGVGYLHEALSDLDQEVVTQLFLCGKIQVCVVSSTMCWGRSLPSHLVVVMGTQYSDGWGSVTDYPVSDLLQMMGHASRPLQDNSGKYLILCHAPRKEYHRKFLSEAFPVESHLHHNLHDHMNAEVVCGVVENKQAAVDYLTWTFMYRRLTKNPNYYNLQGTGHRHVSDHLSELVETVLDDLESSKCVVIEEDTFLKPLNLGLIASYYYISYKTIERFSSMITQKTKMKGLLEILASASEYAELPSCRGEEESIETLVRHQRFSAENSKNDDVHVKANALLQAHFSRQTVVGNLAAGQREILLPAPRLIKSLVDVISSNGWLSLALKAMELSQMVTQEMAGKWH
;
A
#
# COMPACT_ATOMS: atom_id res chain seq x y z
N MET A 1 -6.50 -20.31 -9.13
CA MET A 1 -5.04 -20.19 -9.35
C MET A 1 -4.42 -21.43 -9.96
N GLN A 2 -4.50 -22.61 -9.34
CA GLN A 2 -3.85 -23.84 -9.85
C GLN A 2 -4.20 -24.19 -11.32
N ALA A 3 -5.45 -24.02 -11.74
CA ALA A 3 -5.86 -24.26 -13.13
C ALA A 3 -5.17 -23.34 -14.16
N MET A 4 -4.58 -22.22 -13.72
CA MET A 4 -3.88 -21.25 -14.57
C MET A 4 -2.38 -21.57 -14.73
N ALA A 5 -1.79 -22.44 -13.89
CA ALA A 5 -0.35 -22.73 -13.93
C ALA A 5 0.07 -23.43 -15.23
N LYS A 6 -0.70 -24.44 -15.67
CA LYS A 6 -0.47 -25.14 -16.95
C LYS A 6 -0.63 -24.22 -18.17
N PRO A 7 -1.69 -23.39 -18.29
CA PRO A 7 -1.76 -22.34 -19.30
C PRO A 7 -0.56 -21.39 -19.31
N THR A 8 -0.06 -20.96 -18.15
CA THR A 8 1.14 -20.12 -18.05
C THR A 8 2.37 -20.82 -18.63
N TYR A 9 2.62 -22.08 -18.26
CA TYR A 9 3.72 -22.87 -18.83
C TYR A 9 3.62 -22.99 -20.35
N ASN A 10 2.43 -23.32 -20.87
CA ASN A 10 2.19 -23.44 -22.31
C ASN A 10 2.42 -22.11 -23.03
N ALA A 11 2.01 -20.98 -22.44
CA ALA A 11 2.22 -19.65 -23.00
C ALA A 11 3.71 -19.30 -23.09
N ILE A 12 4.50 -19.63 -22.06
CA ILE A 12 5.96 -19.43 -22.06
C ILE A 12 6.58 -20.24 -23.21
N ARG A 13 6.23 -21.53 -23.34
CA ARG A 13 6.74 -22.40 -24.41
C ARG A 13 6.34 -21.92 -25.81
N GLN A 14 5.13 -21.40 -25.96
CA GLN A 14 4.60 -20.96 -27.24
C GLN A 14 5.16 -19.59 -27.67
N HIS A 15 5.29 -18.66 -26.74
CA HIS A 15 5.57 -17.25 -27.04
C HIS A 15 7.00 -16.81 -26.70
N ALA A 16 7.64 -17.40 -25.69
CA ALA A 16 9.01 -17.11 -25.28
C ALA A 16 10.00 -18.18 -25.80
N LYS A 17 9.99 -18.42 -27.12
CA LYS A 17 10.89 -19.39 -27.77
C LYS A 17 12.34 -18.89 -27.76
N HIS A 18 13.30 -19.82 -27.87
CA HIS A 18 14.74 -19.54 -27.96
C HIS A 18 15.32 -18.82 -26.73
N GLY A 19 14.87 -19.18 -25.52
CA GLY A 19 15.41 -18.62 -24.28
C GLY A 19 15.04 -17.15 -24.05
N LYS A 20 14.01 -16.62 -24.71
CA LYS A 20 13.57 -15.25 -24.45
C LYS A 20 13.01 -15.11 -23.02
N PRO A 21 13.30 -14.02 -22.31
CA PRO A 21 12.88 -13.81 -20.93
C PRO A 21 11.36 -13.70 -20.82
N ALA A 22 10.79 -14.41 -19.84
CA ALA A 22 9.39 -14.40 -19.51
C ALA A 22 9.18 -13.98 -18.05
N LEU A 23 8.29 -13.01 -17.84
CA LEU A 23 7.93 -12.48 -16.53
C LEU A 23 6.51 -12.91 -16.20
N VAL A 24 6.27 -13.44 -15.00
CA VAL A 24 4.95 -13.91 -14.57
C VAL A 24 4.52 -13.15 -13.32
N PHE A 25 3.46 -12.35 -13.41
CA PHE A 25 2.88 -11.66 -12.25
C PHE A 25 1.83 -12.53 -11.57
N VAL A 26 1.85 -12.56 -10.24
CA VAL A 26 0.94 -13.34 -9.40
C VAL A 26 0.39 -12.51 -8.23
N PRO A 27 -0.79 -12.85 -7.69
CA PRO A 27 -1.48 -12.00 -6.71
C PRO A 27 -1.00 -12.01 -5.29
N ALA A 28 -0.17 -12.97 -4.89
CA ALA A 28 0.36 -12.96 -3.55
C ALA A 28 1.75 -13.57 -3.52
N MET A 29 2.51 -13.22 -2.48
CA MET A 29 3.84 -13.75 -2.21
C MET A 29 3.87 -15.29 -2.22
N LYS A 30 2.90 -15.94 -1.56
CA LYS A 30 2.76 -17.40 -1.53
C LYS A 30 2.60 -17.99 -2.94
N HIS A 31 1.84 -17.30 -3.80
CA HIS A 31 1.62 -17.75 -5.18
C HIS A 31 2.90 -17.64 -6.02
N ALA A 32 3.82 -16.72 -5.72
CA ALA A 32 5.08 -16.61 -6.46
C ALA A 32 5.92 -17.87 -6.30
N ARG A 33 6.08 -18.32 -5.05
CA ARG A 33 6.78 -19.56 -4.73
C ARG A 33 6.09 -20.80 -5.30
N PHE A 34 4.77 -20.93 -5.13
CA PHE A 34 4.04 -22.09 -5.67
C PHE A 34 4.03 -22.15 -7.19
N THR A 35 3.86 -21.01 -7.86
CA THR A 35 3.87 -20.97 -9.34
C THR A 35 5.26 -21.28 -9.89
N ALA A 36 6.34 -20.81 -9.24
CA ALA A 36 7.69 -21.19 -9.62
C ALA A 36 7.91 -22.71 -9.49
N LEU A 37 7.46 -23.32 -8.39
CA LEU A 37 7.51 -24.77 -8.18
C LEU A 37 6.73 -25.53 -9.24
N ASP A 38 5.51 -25.09 -9.56
CA ASP A 38 4.67 -25.71 -10.58
C ASP A 38 5.34 -25.65 -11.97
N LEU A 39 5.95 -24.50 -12.33
CA LEU A 39 6.66 -24.34 -13.60
C LEU A 39 7.87 -25.28 -13.70
N CYS A 40 8.64 -25.44 -12.63
CA CYS A 40 9.74 -26.40 -12.56
C CYS A 40 9.24 -27.85 -12.67
N ALA A 41 8.12 -28.17 -12.02
CA ALA A 41 7.53 -29.51 -12.08
C ALA A 41 7.02 -29.85 -13.49
N TYR A 42 6.35 -28.92 -14.18
CA TYR A 42 5.90 -29.12 -15.56
C TYR A 42 7.07 -29.28 -16.52
N SER A 43 8.15 -28.52 -16.32
CA SER A 43 9.38 -28.66 -17.09
C SER A 43 10.00 -30.06 -16.96
N ASN A 44 10.07 -30.58 -15.74
CA ASN A 44 10.62 -31.91 -15.46
C ASN A 44 9.74 -33.02 -16.04
N ALA A 45 8.41 -32.86 -15.99
CA ALA A 45 7.46 -33.85 -16.50
C ALA A 45 7.51 -34.01 -18.03
N GLU A 46 7.89 -32.98 -18.78
CA GLU A 46 8.05 -33.04 -20.25
C GLU A 46 9.40 -33.62 -20.71
N GLY A 47 10.28 -34.03 -19.79
CA GLY A 47 11.52 -34.75 -20.10
C GLY A 47 12.60 -33.91 -20.80
N CYS A 48 12.45 -32.59 -20.86
CA CYS A 48 13.38 -31.66 -21.54
C CYS A 48 14.50 -31.09 -20.64
N GLY A 49 14.72 -31.62 -19.44
CA GLY A 49 15.74 -31.10 -18.50
C GLY A 49 15.37 -29.73 -17.93
N THR A 50 16.35 -28.81 -17.87
CA THR A 50 16.24 -27.40 -17.40
C THR A 50 16.12 -26.42 -18.59
N PRO A 51 15.04 -26.43 -19.40
CA PRO A 51 14.87 -25.59 -20.58
C PRO A 51 14.87 -24.09 -20.29
N PHE A 52 14.64 -23.69 -19.04
CA PHE A 52 14.64 -22.30 -18.61
C PHE A 52 16.02 -21.82 -18.12
N LEU A 53 16.98 -22.73 -17.93
CA LEU A 53 18.35 -22.38 -17.58
C LEU A 53 19.14 -22.09 -18.86
N LEU A 54 19.69 -20.89 -18.95
CA LEU A 54 20.39 -20.40 -20.15
C LEU A 54 21.92 -20.37 -19.96
N GLY A 55 22.42 -20.86 -18.82
CA GLY A 55 23.85 -20.98 -18.48
C GLY A 55 24.23 -22.38 -18.00
N SER A 56 25.50 -22.56 -17.60
CA SER A 56 25.96 -23.80 -16.97
C SER A 56 25.54 -23.88 -15.50
N GLU A 57 25.31 -25.10 -15.01
CA GLU A 57 24.96 -25.32 -13.60
C GLU A 57 26.10 -24.89 -12.65
N ASP A 58 27.36 -25.07 -13.06
CA ASP A 58 28.54 -24.70 -12.27
C ASP A 58 28.64 -23.17 -12.04
N GLU A 59 28.26 -22.36 -13.03
CA GLU A 59 28.20 -20.91 -12.88
C GLU A 59 27.09 -20.51 -11.90
N MET A 60 25.92 -21.18 -11.96
CA MET A 60 24.80 -20.91 -11.07
C MET A 60 25.13 -21.23 -9.61
N ASP A 61 25.87 -22.30 -9.35
CA ASP A 61 26.34 -22.62 -7.98
C ASP A 61 27.16 -21.49 -7.38
N THR A 62 27.95 -20.78 -8.19
CA THR A 62 28.72 -19.62 -7.71
C THR A 62 27.83 -18.45 -7.32
N TYR A 63 26.80 -18.14 -8.11
CA TYR A 63 25.87 -17.04 -7.83
C TYR A 63 24.92 -17.34 -6.66
N THR A 64 24.54 -18.62 -6.49
CA THR A 64 23.59 -19.04 -5.45
C THR A 64 24.20 -19.19 -4.05
N ARG A 65 25.53 -19.19 -3.91
CA ARG A 65 26.22 -19.28 -2.59
C ARG A 65 25.83 -18.18 -1.59
N GLY A 66 25.42 -17.02 -2.08
CA GLY A 66 25.02 -15.88 -1.23
C GLY A 66 23.52 -15.80 -0.96
N VAL A 67 22.71 -16.73 -1.47
CA VAL A 67 21.25 -16.71 -1.36
C VAL A 67 20.82 -17.39 -0.07
N ASN A 68 19.95 -16.74 0.71
CA ASN A 68 19.54 -17.24 2.02
C ASN A 68 18.49 -18.36 1.94
N GLU A 69 17.58 -18.31 0.96
CA GLU A 69 16.46 -19.25 0.88
C GLU A 69 16.80 -20.47 0.01
N GLU A 70 16.84 -21.66 0.63
CA GLU A 70 17.15 -22.91 -0.07
C GLU A 70 16.18 -23.23 -1.22
N THR A 71 14.89 -22.89 -1.07
CA THR A 71 13.93 -23.11 -2.15
C THR A 71 14.19 -22.22 -3.34
N LEU A 72 14.65 -20.98 -3.13
CA LEU A 72 15.01 -20.08 -4.21
C LEU A 72 16.23 -20.63 -4.97
N VAL A 73 17.24 -21.13 -4.26
CA VAL A 73 18.42 -21.78 -4.87
C VAL A 73 18.00 -22.93 -5.78
N ASN A 74 17.11 -23.81 -5.32
CA ASN A 74 16.64 -24.95 -6.11
C ASN A 74 15.88 -24.50 -7.37
N MET A 75 15.04 -23.45 -7.28
CA MET A 75 14.32 -22.94 -8.44
C MET A 75 15.25 -22.26 -9.45
N LEU A 76 16.25 -21.51 -8.97
CA LEU A 76 17.25 -20.86 -9.81
C LEU A 76 18.06 -21.87 -10.63
N LYS A 77 18.37 -23.04 -10.05
CA LYS A 77 19.01 -24.15 -10.77
C LYS A 77 18.14 -24.70 -11.90
N CYS A 78 16.82 -24.63 -11.76
CA CYS A 78 15.89 -24.97 -12.84
C CYS A 78 15.70 -23.84 -13.87
N GLY A 79 16.33 -22.67 -13.67
CA GLY A 79 16.17 -21.50 -14.54
C GLY A 79 14.94 -20.64 -14.26
N VAL A 80 14.34 -20.80 -13.08
CA VAL A 80 13.15 -20.05 -12.64
C VAL A 80 13.47 -19.27 -11.36
N GLY A 81 13.39 -17.95 -11.41
CA GLY A 81 13.47 -17.09 -10.23
C GLY A 81 12.09 -16.71 -9.72
N TYR A 82 11.98 -16.34 -8.45
CA TYR A 82 10.80 -15.62 -7.95
C TYR A 82 11.19 -14.41 -7.11
N LEU A 83 10.32 -13.40 -7.10
CA LEU A 83 10.48 -12.14 -6.37
C LEU A 83 9.20 -11.82 -5.60
N HIS A 84 9.35 -11.54 -4.31
CA HIS A 84 8.30 -11.04 -3.44
C HIS A 84 8.91 -10.16 -2.32
N GLU A 85 8.10 -9.34 -1.66
CA GLU A 85 8.58 -8.32 -0.71
C GLU A 85 9.26 -8.91 0.53
N ALA A 86 8.93 -10.15 0.89
CA ALA A 86 9.56 -10.84 2.01
C ALA A 86 10.98 -11.38 1.75
N LEU A 87 11.47 -11.36 0.49
CA LEU A 87 12.87 -11.72 0.21
C LEU A 87 13.81 -10.62 0.68
N SER A 88 15.02 -10.99 1.10
CA SER A 88 16.05 -10.00 1.44
C SER A 88 16.45 -9.18 0.21
N ASP A 89 16.87 -7.93 0.43
CA ASP A 89 17.29 -7.05 -0.68
C ASP A 89 18.43 -7.67 -1.50
N LEU A 90 19.33 -8.41 -0.84
CA LEU A 90 20.40 -9.15 -1.49
C LEU A 90 19.86 -10.25 -2.41
N ASP A 91 18.93 -11.08 -1.92
CA ASP A 91 18.33 -12.16 -2.70
C ASP A 91 17.56 -11.59 -3.91
N GLN A 92 16.80 -10.51 -3.70
CA GLN A 92 16.08 -9.83 -4.78
C GLN A 92 17.03 -9.29 -5.86
N GLU A 93 18.17 -8.72 -5.45
CA GLU A 93 19.17 -8.21 -6.39
C GLU A 93 19.82 -9.33 -7.19
N VAL A 94 20.19 -10.44 -6.53
CA VAL A 94 20.77 -11.61 -7.21
C VAL A 94 19.81 -12.15 -8.27
N VAL A 95 18.54 -12.36 -7.93
CA VAL A 95 17.52 -12.85 -8.89
C VAL A 95 17.33 -11.86 -10.05
N THR A 96 17.31 -10.56 -9.75
CA THR A 96 17.17 -9.51 -10.76
C THR A 96 18.34 -9.53 -11.76
N GLN A 97 19.58 -9.58 -11.26
CA GLN A 97 20.77 -9.63 -12.11
C GLN A 97 20.84 -10.89 -12.95
N LEU A 98 20.46 -12.04 -12.38
CA LEU A 98 20.42 -13.31 -13.12
C LEU A 98 19.40 -13.27 -14.27
N PHE A 99 18.25 -12.61 -14.07
CA PHE A 99 17.24 -12.43 -15.11
C PHE A 99 17.71 -11.46 -16.20
N LEU A 100 18.26 -10.30 -15.82
CA LEU A 100 18.74 -9.28 -16.76
C LEU A 100 19.94 -9.76 -17.59
N CYS A 101 20.85 -10.52 -16.99
CA CYS A 101 21.97 -11.15 -17.69
C CYS A 101 21.55 -12.33 -18.57
N GLY A 102 20.27 -12.73 -18.55
CA GLY A 102 19.76 -13.86 -19.32
C GLY A 102 20.34 -15.19 -18.88
N LYS A 103 20.63 -15.37 -17.59
CA LYS A 103 21.05 -16.66 -17.00
C LYS A 103 19.84 -17.52 -16.66
N ILE A 104 18.77 -16.88 -16.17
CA ILE A 104 17.46 -17.50 -15.98
C ILE A 104 16.48 -16.95 -17.02
N GLN A 105 15.62 -17.81 -17.55
CA GLN A 105 14.62 -17.41 -18.54
C GLN A 105 13.35 -16.88 -17.89
N VAL A 106 12.92 -17.45 -16.77
CA VAL A 106 11.61 -17.15 -16.17
C VAL A 106 11.78 -16.49 -14.81
N CYS A 107 11.03 -15.42 -14.57
CA CYS A 107 10.92 -14.79 -13.26
C CYS A 107 9.45 -14.64 -12.85
N VAL A 108 9.10 -15.11 -11.66
CA VAL A 108 7.74 -15.00 -11.10
C VAL A 108 7.72 -13.91 -10.04
N VAL A 109 6.90 -12.88 -10.21
CA VAL A 109 6.91 -11.67 -9.38
C VAL A 109 5.56 -11.42 -8.73
N SER A 110 5.55 -11.08 -7.44
CA SER A 110 4.34 -10.62 -6.75
C SER A 110 3.81 -9.33 -7.39
N SER A 111 2.48 -9.19 -7.50
CA SER A 111 1.84 -8.04 -8.15
C SER A 111 2.20 -6.70 -7.53
N THR A 112 2.43 -6.69 -6.22
CA THR A 112 2.86 -5.53 -5.42
C THR A 112 4.25 -5.00 -5.79
N MET A 113 5.10 -5.83 -6.41
CA MET A 113 6.45 -5.43 -6.84
C MET A 113 6.50 -4.91 -8.28
N CYS A 114 5.37 -4.77 -8.99
CA CYS A 114 5.35 -4.33 -10.39
C CYS A 114 5.94 -2.93 -10.61
N TRP A 115 5.96 -2.08 -9.58
CA TRP A 115 6.58 -0.75 -9.63
C TRP A 115 8.04 -0.73 -9.18
N GLY A 116 8.48 -1.74 -8.41
CA GLY A 116 9.73 -1.67 -7.65
C GLY A 116 11.00 -1.90 -8.46
N ARG A 117 10.95 -2.73 -9.50
CA ARG A 117 12.15 -3.14 -10.27
C ARG A 117 11.85 -3.19 -11.76
N SER A 118 12.76 -2.65 -12.56
CA SER A 118 12.65 -2.74 -14.03
C SER A 118 13.13 -4.09 -14.53
N LEU A 119 12.18 -4.95 -14.89
CA LEU A 119 12.41 -6.29 -15.43
C LEU A 119 11.92 -6.35 -16.89
N PRO A 120 12.67 -5.80 -17.86
CA PRO A 120 12.29 -5.83 -19.26
C PRO A 120 12.30 -7.27 -19.78
N SER A 121 11.19 -7.69 -20.38
CA SER A 121 10.92 -9.09 -20.75
C SER A 121 10.27 -9.17 -22.13
N HIS A 122 10.40 -10.33 -22.79
CA HIS A 122 9.76 -10.56 -24.07
C HIS A 122 8.27 -10.88 -23.90
N LEU A 123 7.98 -11.70 -22.89
CA LEU A 123 6.65 -12.17 -22.55
C LEU A 123 6.33 -11.78 -21.11
N VAL A 124 5.19 -11.12 -20.91
CA VAL A 124 4.60 -10.95 -19.58
C VAL A 124 3.34 -11.80 -19.47
N VAL A 125 3.21 -12.59 -18.40
CA VAL A 125 1.98 -13.32 -18.08
C VAL A 125 1.42 -12.79 -16.77
N VAL A 126 0.22 -12.22 -16.79
CA VAL A 126 -0.51 -11.82 -15.57
C VAL A 126 -1.44 -12.96 -15.18
N MET A 127 -1.08 -13.67 -14.11
CA MET A 127 -1.79 -14.87 -13.64
C MET A 127 -2.82 -14.51 -12.56
N GLY A 128 -4.05 -14.22 -13.00
CA GLY A 128 -5.10 -13.68 -12.16
C GLY A 128 -5.03 -12.16 -12.10
N THR A 129 -6.19 -11.50 -12.15
CA THR A 129 -6.30 -10.02 -12.11
C THR A 129 -6.94 -9.53 -10.81
N GLN A 130 -6.89 -10.36 -9.77
CA GLN A 130 -7.60 -10.18 -8.52
C GLN A 130 -6.71 -10.55 -7.36
N TYR A 131 -6.78 -9.77 -6.30
CA TYR A 131 -6.19 -10.09 -5.01
C TYR A 131 -7.28 -10.17 -3.95
N SER A 132 -7.04 -10.97 -2.91
CA SER A 132 -7.92 -10.98 -1.74
C SER A 132 -7.42 -9.90 -0.80
N ASP A 133 -8.28 -8.95 -0.44
CA ASP A 133 -8.11 -8.27 0.84
C ASP A 133 -8.32 -9.33 1.94
N GLY A 134 -7.60 -9.21 3.05
CA GLY A 134 -7.65 -10.20 4.14
C GLY A 134 -9.02 -10.36 4.77
N TRP A 135 -9.91 -9.39 4.55
CA TRP A 135 -11.33 -9.36 4.95
C TRP A 135 -12.22 -10.27 4.10
N GLY A 136 -11.63 -10.89 3.08
CA GLY A 136 -12.25 -11.91 2.27
C GLY A 136 -12.98 -11.39 1.05
N SER A 137 -12.97 -10.08 0.82
CA SER A 137 -13.36 -9.49 -0.43
C SER A 137 -12.25 -9.69 -1.47
N VAL A 138 -12.68 -9.91 -2.71
CA VAL A 138 -11.79 -10.13 -3.85
C VAL A 138 -11.88 -8.88 -4.70
N THR A 139 -10.79 -8.12 -4.71
CA THR A 139 -10.69 -6.85 -5.40
C THR A 139 -9.87 -7.04 -6.67
N ASP A 140 -10.31 -6.43 -7.77
CA ASP A 140 -9.56 -6.45 -9.02
C ASP A 140 -8.36 -5.51 -8.93
N TYR A 141 -7.30 -5.83 -9.69
CA TYR A 141 -6.17 -4.91 -9.79
C TYR A 141 -6.58 -3.56 -10.38
N PRO A 142 -5.99 -2.46 -9.88
CA PRO A 142 -6.01 -1.19 -10.59
C PRO A 142 -5.53 -1.37 -12.03
N VAL A 143 -6.17 -0.67 -12.96
CA VAL A 143 -5.77 -0.72 -14.38
C VAL A 143 -4.36 -0.16 -14.56
N SER A 144 -3.93 0.81 -13.72
CA SER A 144 -2.56 1.32 -13.68
C SER A 144 -1.54 0.21 -13.43
N ASP A 145 -1.81 -0.69 -12.49
CA ASP A 145 -0.90 -1.79 -12.16
C ASP A 145 -0.84 -2.81 -13.30
N LEU A 146 -1.98 -3.11 -13.93
CA LEU A 146 -2.02 -3.95 -15.13
C LEU A 146 -1.24 -3.33 -16.29
N LEU A 147 -1.38 -2.02 -16.52
CA LEU A 147 -0.61 -1.28 -17.54
C LEU A 147 0.88 -1.33 -17.24
N GLN A 148 1.28 -1.15 -15.98
CA GLN A 148 2.67 -1.25 -15.55
C GLN A 148 3.21 -2.66 -15.78
N MET A 149 2.50 -3.70 -15.34
CA MET A 149 2.85 -5.10 -15.57
C MET A 149 3.05 -5.38 -17.06
N MET A 150 2.12 -4.95 -17.92
CA MET A 150 2.27 -5.09 -19.38
C MET A 150 3.45 -4.28 -19.93
N GLY A 151 3.76 -3.12 -19.35
CA GLY A 151 4.90 -2.29 -19.73
C GLY A 151 6.26 -3.00 -19.61
N HIS A 152 6.36 -4.00 -18.73
CA HIS A 152 7.53 -4.86 -18.64
C HIS A 152 7.75 -5.74 -19.88
N ALA A 153 6.74 -5.96 -20.72
CA ALA A 153 6.85 -6.70 -21.98
C ALA A 153 7.54 -5.87 -23.07
N SER A 154 8.59 -5.12 -22.72
CA SER A 154 9.27 -4.20 -23.62
C SER A 154 10.78 -4.37 -23.48
N ARG A 155 11.43 -4.68 -24.60
CA ARG A 155 12.89 -4.77 -24.73
C ARG A 155 13.32 -4.01 -25.99
N PRO A 156 13.37 -2.67 -25.92
CA PRO A 156 13.73 -1.86 -27.07
C PRO A 156 15.12 -2.28 -27.57
N LEU A 157 15.33 -2.22 -28.89
CA LEU A 157 16.58 -2.60 -29.58
C LEU A 157 16.92 -4.11 -29.58
N GLN A 158 16.24 -4.94 -28.76
CA GLN A 158 16.49 -6.39 -28.70
C GLN A 158 15.40 -7.20 -29.40
N ASP A 159 14.12 -6.87 -29.17
CA ASP A 159 12.98 -7.61 -29.72
C ASP A 159 12.21 -6.79 -30.76
N ASN A 160 11.69 -7.48 -31.78
CA ASN A 160 10.78 -6.90 -32.77
C ASN A 160 9.36 -6.67 -32.22
N SER A 161 8.97 -7.40 -31.18
CA SER A 161 7.63 -7.31 -30.58
C SER A 161 7.67 -7.78 -29.13
N GLY A 162 6.97 -7.08 -28.24
CA GLY A 162 6.62 -7.56 -26.92
C GLY A 162 5.29 -8.32 -26.93
N LYS A 163 5.14 -9.31 -26.06
CA LYS A 163 3.89 -10.08 -25.91
C LYS A 163 3.45 -10.07 -24.46
N TYR A 164 2.14 -10.02 -24.26
CA TYR A 164 1.55 -10.19 -22.93
C TYR A 164 0.34 -11.13 -22.99
N LEU A 165 0.11 -11.84 -21.89
CA LEU A 165 -1.04 -12.72 -21.70
C LEU A 165 -1.67 -12.43 -20.34
N ILE A 166 -2.96 -12.13 -20.33
CA ILE A 166 -3.70 -11.88 -19.09
C ILE A 166 -4.68 -13.02 -18.87
N LEU A 167 -4.49 -13.75 -17.78
CA LEU A 167 -5.39 -14.80 -17.31
C LEU A 167 -6.32 -14.18 -16.27
N CYS A 168 -7.60 -14.03 -16.61
CA CYS A 168 -8.59 -13.38 -15.75
C CYS A 168 -9.88 -14.19 -15.64
N HIS A 169 -10.73 -13.83 -14.67
CA HIS A 169 -12.06 -14.38 -14.55
C HIS A 169 -12.92 -13.96 -15.76
N ALA A 170 -13.67 -14.90 -16.35
CA ALA A 170 -14.35 -14.69 -17.65
C ALA A 170 -15.21 -13.42 -17.75
N PRO A 171 -16.02 -13.03 -16.74
CA PRO A 171 -16.78 -11.77 -16.75
C PRO A 171 -15.94 -10.50 -16.84
N ARG A 172 -14.69 -10.52 -16.34
CA ARG A 172 -13.77 -9.37 -16.37
C ARG A 172 -12.98 -9.27 -17.67
N LYS A 173 -13.04 -10.27 -18.55
CA LYS A 173 -12.28 -10.30 -19.82
C LYS A 173 -12.58 -9.07 -20.68
N GLU A 174 -13.86 -8.72 -20.83
CA GLU A 174 -14.28 -7.63 -21.70
C GLU A 174 -13.89 -6.26 -21.13
N TYR A 175 -13.96 -6.11 -19.81
CA TYR A 175 -13.49 -4.94 -19.08
C TYR A 175 -12.00 -4.68 -19.37
N HIS A 176 -11.15 -5.70 -19.16
CA HIS A 176 -9.71 -5.59 -19.41
C HIS A 176 -9.42 -5.36 -20.89
N ARG A 177 -10.10 -6.08 -21.80
CA ARG A 177 -9.93 -5.90 -23.24
C ARG A 177 -10.15 -4.44 -23.67
N LYS A 178 -11.20 -3.80 -23.16
CA LYS A 178 -11.54 -2.42 -23.48
C LYS A 178 -10.47 -1.45 -22.94
N PHE A 179 -10.20 -1.48 -21.65
CA PHE A 179 -9.32 -0.49 -20.99
C PHE A 179 -7.82 -0.66 -21.25
N LEU A 180 -7.40 -1.81 -21.80
CA LEU A 180 -6.03 -2.01 -22.26
C LEU A 180 -5.84 -1.65 -23.74
N SER A 181 -6.93 -1.57 -24.52
CA SER A 181 -6.88 -1.18 -25.93
C SER A 181 -7.17 0.30 -26.15
N GLU A 182 -8.01 0.88 -25.30
CA GLU A 182 -8.40 2.29 -25.32
C GLU A 182 -7.69 3.06 -24.22
N ALA A 183 -7.51 4.37 -24.40
CA ALA A 183 -6.95 5.22 -23.36
C ALA A 183 -7.84 5.21 -22.11
N PHE A 184 -7.24 4.96 -20.94
CA PHE A 184 -7.97 4.88 -19.67
C PHE A 184 -8.47 6.27 -19.24
N PRO A 185 -9.77 6.43 -18.92
CA PRO A 185 -10.29 7.70 -18.43
C PRO A 185 -9.81 7.94 -16.99
N VAL A 186 -9.15 9.08 -16.76
CA VAL A 186 -8.68 9.48 -15.43
C VAL A 186 -9.63 10.52 -14.85
N GLU A 187 -10.14 10.24 -13.66
CA GLU A 187 -11.00 11.13 -12.88
C GLU A 187 -10.32 11.55 -11.57
N SER A 188 -10.64 12.74 -11.08
CA SER A 188 -10.15 13.22 -9.79
C SER A 188 -10.97 12.64 -8.63
N HIS A 189 -10.29 12.14 -7.59
CA HIS A 189 -10.89 11.74 -6.31
C HIS A 189 -10.69 12.81 -5.20
N LEU A 190 -10.28 14.02 -5.57
CA LEU A 190 -9.93 15.08 -4.60
C LEU A 190 -11.07 15.40 -3.62
N HIS A 191 -12.32 15.37 -4.08
CA HIS A 191 -13.51 15.63 -3.26
C HIS A 191 -13.67 14.68 -2.07
N HIS A 192 -13.07 13.49 -2.09
CA HIS A 192 -13.11 12.57 -0.95
C HIS A 192 -12.07 12.89 0.14
N ASN A 193 -10.97 13.54 -0.25
CA ASN A 193 -9.80 13.79 0.61
C ASN A 193 -9.51 15.30 0.75
N LEU A 194 -10.52 16.15 0.55
CA LEU A 194 -10.34 17.59 0.42
C LEU A 194 -10.01 18.27 1.77
N HIS A 195 -10.48 17.73 2.89
CA HIS A 195 -10.31 18.32 4.22
C HIS A 195 -8.85 18.57 4.60
N ASP A 196 -7.97 17.57 4.37
CA ASP A 196 -6.56 17.67 4.74
C ASP A 196 -5.84 18.75 3.92
N HIS A 197 -6.17 18.86 2.62
CA HIS A 197 -5.64 19.90 1.76
C HIS A 197 -6.15 21.28 2.14
N MET A 198 -7.46 21.43 2.37
CA MET A 198 -8.06 22.70 2.77
C MET A 198 -7.48 23.19 4.10
N ASN A 199 -7.35 22.32 5.10
CA ASN A 199 -6.72 22.68 6.36
C ASN A 199 -5.27 23.16 6.16
N ALA A 200 -4.49 22.47 5.33
CA ALA A 200 -3.11 22.87 5.05
C ALA A 200 -3.02 24.24 4.35
N GLU A 201 -3.89 24.52 3.37
CA GLU A 201 -3.90 25.79 2.66
C GLU A 201 -4.38 26.97 3.52
N VAL A 202 -5.30 26.73 4.46
CA VAL A 202 -5.70 27.71 5.49
C VAL A 202 -4.52 28.01 6.42
N VAL A 203 -3.79 26.99 6.85
CA VAL A 203 -2.57 27.15 7.68
C VAL A 203 -1.48 27.92 6.94
N CYS A 204 -1.30 27.67 5.64
CA CYS A 204 -0.32 28.39 4.81
C CYS A 204 -0.72 29.84 4.50
N GLY A 205 -1.97 30.24 4.77
CA GLY A 205 -2.49 31.56 4.43
C GLY A 205 -2.80 31.75 2.94
N VAL A 206 -2.91 30.66 2.17
CA VAL A 206 -3.36 30.71 0.77
C VAL A 206 -4.87 30.86 0.70
N VAL A 207 -5.58 30.17 1.61
CA VAL A 207 -7.04 30.21 1.73
C VAL A 207 -7.41 30.98 2.99
N GLU A 208 -7.64 32.29 2.85
CA GLU A 208 -7.98 33.18 3.97
C GLU A 208 -9.50 33.38 4.18
N ASN A 209 -10.33 33.01 3.21
CA ASN A 209 -11.78 33.16 3.26
C ASN A 209 -12.50 32.12 2.38
N LYS A 210 -13.82 32.00 2.53
CA LYS A 210 -14.64 31.04 1.76
C LYS A 210 -14.53 31.23 0.23
N GLN A 211 -14.40 32.46 -0.26
CA GLN A 211 -14.23 32.73 -1.69
C GLN A 211 -12.87 32.23 -2.19
N ALA A 212 -11.80 32.46 -1.43
CA ALA A 212 -10.47 31.96 -1.74
C ALA A 212 -10.44 30.42 -1.78
N ALA A 213 -11.24 29.74 -0.96
CA ALA A 213 -11.39 28.29 -1.00
C ALA A 213 -12.04 27.81 -2.32
N VAL A 214 -13.10 28.48 -2.78
CA VAL A 214 -13.71 28.21 -4.09
C VAL A 214 -12.71 28.47 -5.21
N ASP A 215 -12.00 29.60 -5.15
CA ASP A 215 -10.99 29.97 -6.13
C ASP A 215 -9.87 28.94 -6.18
N TYR A 216 -9.38 28.46 -5.03
CA TYR A 216 -8.40 27.37 -4.93
C TYR A 216 -8.86 26.11 -5.67
N LEU A 217 -10.13 25.70 -5.50
CA LEU A 217 -10.67 24.55 -6.20
C LEU A 217 -10.65 24.71 -7.72
N THR A 218 -10.75 25.94 -8.26
CA THR A 218 -10.70 26.17 -9.71
C THR A 218 -9.35 25.80 -10.35
N TRP A 219 -8.27 25.76 -9.56
CA TRP A 219 -6.93 25.36 -10.01
C TRP A 219 -6.74 23.85 -10.10
N THR A 220 -7.71 23.07 -9.62
CA THR A 220 -7.56 21.62 -9.48
C THR A 220 -7.93 20.87 -10.77
N PHE A 221 -7.39 19.65 -10.91
CA PHE A 221 -7.82 18.72 -11.95
C PHE A 221 -9.32 18.36 -11.83
N MET A 222 -9.84 18.31 -10.60
CA MET A 222 -11.26 18.07 -10.32
C MET A 222 -12.14 19.09 -11.04
N TYR A 223 -11.84 20.39 -10.92
CA TYR A 223 -12.61 21.45 -11.58
C TYR A 223 -12.70 21.25 -13.10
N ARG A 224 -11.59 20.85 -13.73
CA ARG A 224 -11.55 20.53 -15.18
C ARG A 224 -12.44 19.34 -15.55
N ARG A 225 -12.65 18.40 -14.62
CA ARG A 225 -13.43 17.16 -14.84
C ARG A 225 -14.91 17.29 -14.50
N LEU A 226 -15.30 18.21 -13.60
CA LEU A 226 -16.70 18.44 -13.21
C LEU A 226 -17.65 18.58 -14.41
N THR A 227 -17.25 19.35 -15.43
CA THR A 227 -18.09 19.58 -16.63
C THR A 227 -18.00 18.44 -17.65
N LYS A 228 -16.97 17.58 -17.57
CA LYS A 228 -16.74 16.48 -18.51
C LYS A 228 -17.45 15.20 -18.10
N ASN A 229 -17.57 14.94 -16.80
CA ASN A 229 -18.25 13.77 -16.26
C ASN A 229 -19.02 14.13 -14.97
N PRO A 230 -20.09 14.94 -15.07
CA PRO A 230 -20.80 15.49 -13.91
C PRO A 230 -21.37 14.40 -12.99
N ASN A 231 -21.89 13.32 -13.57
CA ASN A 231 -22.50 12.22 -12.81
C ASN A 231 -21.52 11.53 -11.87
N TYR A 232 -20.23 11.45 -12.23
CA TYR A 232 -19.19 10.88 -11.37
C TYR A 232 -19.01 11.70 -10.08
N TYR A 233 -19.22 13.01 -10.16
CA TYR A 233 -19.12 13.96 -9.04
C TYR A 233 -20.49 14.24 -8.38
N ASN A 234 -21.53 13.47 -8.70
CA ASN A 234 -22.91 13.71 -8.26
C ASN A 234 -23.48 15.08 -8.65
N LEU A 235 -22.95 15.70 -9.71
CA LEU A 235 -23.37 17.00 -10.21
C LEU A 235 -24.62 16.86 -11.10
N GLN A 236 -25.67 17.61 -10.81
CA GLN A 236 -26.97 17.52 -11.50
C GLN A 236 -27.00 18.20 -12.88
N GLY A 237 -26.02 19.05 -13.20
CA GLY A 237 -25.97 19.78 -14.45
C GLY A 237 -24.62 20.44 -14.70
N THR A 238 -24.33 20.77 -15.96
CA THR A 238 -23.03 21.35 -16.37
C THR A 238 -23.04 22.86 -16.55
N GLY A 239 -24.18 23.53 -16.31
CA GLY A 239 -24.26 24.98 -16.37
C GLY A 239 -23.42 25.66 -15.30
N HIS A 240 -22.95 26.89 -15.55
CA HIS A 240 -22.13 27.66 -14.62
C HIS A 240 -22.71 27.74 -13.20
N ARG A 241 -24.03 27.91 -13.10
CA ARG A 241 -24.73 27.93 -11.81
C ARG A 241 -24.59 26.60 -11.06
N HIS A 242 -24.84 25.47 -11.71
CA HIS A 242 -24.72 24.14 -11.08
C HIS A 242 -23.29 23.86 -10.58
N VAL A 243 -22.28 24.21 -11.38
CA VAL A 243 -20.87 24.03 -10.99
C VAL A 243 -20.53 24.92 -9.80
N SER A 244 -20.95 26.19 -9.84
CA SER A 244 -20.72 27.13 -8.73
C SER A 244 -21.40 26.66 -7.46
N ASP A 245 -22.68 26.30 -7.53
CA ASP A 245 -23.47 25.83 -6.39
C ASP A 245 -22.83 24.58 -5.76
N HIS A 246 -22.38 23.63 -6.59
CA HIS A 246 -21.70 22.42 -6.11
C HIS A 246 -20.34 22.70 -5.46
N LEU A 247 -19.53 23.60 -6.02
CA LEU A 247 -18.25 23.98 -5.41
C LEU A 247 -18.47 24.70 -4.07
N SER A 248 -19.47 25.58 -4.00
CA SER A 248 -19.83 26.27 -2.77
C SER A 248 -20.32 25.28 -1.71
N GLU A 249 -21.20 24.34 -2.06
CA GLU A 249 -21.68 23.28 -1.15
C GLU A 249 -20.54 22.40 -0.65
N LEU A 250 -19.61 22.03 -1.54
CA LEU A 250 -18.44 21.22 -1.20
C LEU A 250 -17.50 21.95 -0.22
N VAL A 251 -17.23 23.23 -0.48
CA VAL A 251 -16.40 24.07 0.41
C VAL A 251 -17.08 24.22 1.77
N GLU A 252 -18.37 24.53 1.80
CA GLU A 252 -19.12 24.71 3.04
C GLU A 252 -19.09 23.43 3.89
N THR A 253 -19.38 22.27 3.27
CA THR A 253 -19.33 20.96 3.96
C THR A 253 -17.95 20.69 4.56
N VAL A 254 -16.87 20.94 3.79
CA VAL A 254 -15.51 20.69 4.26
C VAL A 254 -15.10 21.64 5.38
N LEU A 255 -15.47 22.92 5.28
CA LEU A 255 -15.15 23.91 6.30
C LEU A 255 -15.94 23.67 7.59
N ASP A 256 -17.22 23.30 7.49
CA ASP A 256 -18.07 22.94 8.64
C ASP A 256 -17.53 21.70 9.37
N ASP A 257 -17.06 20.69 8.63
CA ASP A 257 -16.39 19.52 9.21
C ASP A 257 -15.08 19.90 9.90
N LEU A 258 -14.26 20.75 9.27
CA LEU A 258 -12.98 21.22 9.85
C LEU A 258 -13.18 22.11 11.08
N GLU A 259 -14.24 22.92 11.10
CA GLU A 259 -14.63 23.72 12.27
C GLU A 259 -15.13 22.82 13.39
N SER A 260 -15.96 21.81 13.08
CA SER A 260 -16.44 20.81 14.03
C SER A 260 -15.28 20.03 14.68
N SER A 261 -14.25 19.70 13.91
CA SER A 261 -13.02 19.07 14.40
C SER A 261 -12.05 20.06 15.08
N LYS A 262 -12.40 21.35 15.18
CA LYS A 262 -11.59 22.43 15.77
C LYS A 262 -10.23 22.64 15.10
N CYS A 263 -10.14 22.35 13.81
CA CYS A 263 -8.95 22.59 13.00
C CYS A 263 -8.89 24.02 12.47
N VAL A 264 -10.04 24.57 12.09
CA VAL A 264 -10.22 25.94 11.56
C VAL A 264 -11.33 26.63 12.36
N VAL A 265 -11.30 27.95 12.43
CA VAL A 265 -12.42 28.77 12.92
C VAL A 265 -12.90 29.72 11.83
N ILE A 266 -14.21 29.86 11.69
CA ILE A 266 -14.83 30.78 10.75
C ILE A 266 -15.23 32.06 11.51
N GLU A 267 -14.56 33.17 11.19
CA GLU A 267 -14.87 34.50 11.74
C GLU A 267 -15.76 35.29 10.78
N GLU A 268 -16.77 35.98 11.32
CA GLU A 268 -17.69 36.84 10.56
C GLU A 268 -18.34 36.11 9.36
N ASP A 269 -18.62 34.81 9.54
CA ASP A 269 -19.17 33.89 8.53
C ASP A 269 -18.35 33.78 7.21
N THR A 270 -17.15 34.37 7.16
CA THR A 270 -16.42 34.59 5.91
C THR A 270 -14.92 34.29 6.00
N PHE A 271 -14.26 34.78 7.05
CA PHE A 271 -12.80 34.70 7.20
C PHE A 271 -12.39 33.40 7.90
N LEU A 272 -11.31 32.79 7.45
CA LEU A 272 -10.82 31.52 7.95
C LEU A 272 -9.52 31.75 8.72
N LYS A 273 -9.44 31.22 9.93
CA LYS A 273 -8.20 31.19 10.70
C LYS A 273 -7.86 29.77 11.15
N PRO A 274 -6.59 29.36 11.06
CA PRO A 274 -6.16 28.07 11.57
C PRO A 274 -6.18 28.07 13.11
N LEU A 275 -6.63 26.96 13.68
CA LEU A 275 -6.53 26.68 15.13
C LEU A 275 -5.34 25.75 15.41
N ASN A 276 -5.02 25.58 16.70
CA ASN A 276 -3.89 24.74 17.14
C ASN A 276 -3.94 23.31 16.56
N LEU A 277 -5.12 22.68 16.50
CA LEU A 277 -5.24 21.33 15.94
C LEU A 277 -4.97 21.31 14.43
N GLY A 278 -5.44 22.34 13.70
CA GLY A 278 -5.18 22.48 12.26
C GLY A 278 -3.70 22.70 11.96
N LEU A 279 -3.02 23.52 12.79
CA LEU A 279 -1.57 23.74 12.73
C LEU A 279 -0.80 22.42 12.94
N ILE A 280 -1.17 21.63 13.96
CA ILE A 280 -0.53 20.34 14.25
C ILE A 280 -0.75 19.34 13.09
N ALA A 281 -1.98 19.24 12.57
CA ALA A 281 -2.31 18.34 11.46
C ALA A 281 -1.49 18.67 10.21
N SER A 282 -1.43 19.96 9.84
CA SER A 282 -0.65 20.44 8.69
C SER A 282 0.85 20.22 8.89
N TYR A 283 1.40 20.56 10.07
CA TYR A 283 2.83 20.48 10.34
C TYR A 283 3.40 19.05 10.27
N TYR A 284 2.66 18.06 10.80
CA TYR A 284 3.10 16.66 10.81
C TYR A 284 2.60 15.83 9.62
N TYR A 285 1.81 16.43 8.74
CA TYR A 285 1.16 15.75 7.62
C TYR A 285 0.35 14.53 8.10
N ILE A 286 -0.64 14.80 8.96
CA ILE A 286 -1.53 13.83 9.60
C ILE A 286 -2.95 14.19 9.24
N SER A 287 -3.81 13.18 9.07
CA SER A 287 -5.22 13.42 8.73
C SER A 287 -5.94 14.18 9.85
N TYR A 288 -6.80 15.13 9.49
CA TYR A 288 -7.61 15.90 10.43
C TYR A 288 -8.45 14.97 11.34
N LYS A 289 -8.93 13.85 10.80
CA LYS A 289 -9.67 12.81 11.55
C LYS A 289 -8.83 12.19 12.66
N THR A 290 -7.53 11.97 12.42
CA THR A 290 -6.61 11.44 13.43
C THR A 290 -6.44 12.42 14.58
N ILE A 291 -6.24 13.71 14.26
CA ILE A 291 -6.08 14.75 15.28
C ILE A 291 -7.38 14.99 16.06
N GLU A 292 -8.54 14.93 15.40
CA GLU A 292 -9.84 14.96 16.07
C GLU A 292 -10.02 13.80 17.05
N ARG A 293 -9.67 12.57 16.63
CA ARG A 293 -9.67 11.39 17.50
C ARG A 293 -8.73 11.57 18.69
N PHE A 294 -7.53 12.10 18.46
CA PHE A 294 -6.58 12.39 19.55
C PHE A 294 -7.18 13.42 20.52
N SER A 295 -7.72 14.53 20.02
CA SER A 295 -8.30 15.55 20.88
C SER A 295 -9.54 15.08 21.65
N SER A 296 -10.32 14.14 21.11
CA SER A 296 -11.53 13.63 21.76
C SER A 296 -11.26 12.48 22.75
N MET A 297 -10.28 11.62 22.48
CA MET A 297 -9.97 10.46 23.33
C MET A 297 -9.01 10.77 24.48
N ILE A 298 -8.15 11.79 24.36
CA ILE A 298 -7.17 12.11 25.40
C ILE A 298 -7.85 12.83 26.57
N THR A 299 -7.56 12.37 27.79
CA THR A 299 -7.95 13.03 29.03
C THR A 299 -6.73 13.20 29.93
N GLN A 300 -6.80 14.11 30.92
CA GLN A 300 -5.71 14.31 31.88
C GLN A 300 -5.32 13.02 32.66
N LYS A 301 -6.23 12.05 32.76
CA LYS A 301 -6.03 10.78 33.47
C LYS A 301 -5.53 9.65 32.57
N THR A 302 -5.35 9.90 31.28
CA THR A 302 -4.90 8.88 30.33
C THR A 302 -3.56 8.30 30.78
N LYS A 303 -3.48 6.97 30.80
CA LYS A 303 -2.26 6.22 31.11
C LYS A 303 -1.62 5.73 29.83
N MET A 304 -0.46 5.10 29.95
CA MET A 304 0.25 4.55 28.81
C MET A 304 -0.58 3.59 27.95
N LYS A 305 -1.35 2.67 28.58
CA LYS A 305 -2.29 1.80 27.87
C LYS A 305 -3.20 2.60 26.94
N GLY A 306 -3.80 3.67 27.44
CA GLY A 306 -4.65 4.55 26.65
C GLY A 306 -3.91 5.32 25.56
N LEU A 307 -2.65 5.74 25.79
CA LEU A 307 -1.84 6.38 24.74
C LEU A 307 -1.57 5.43 23.57
N LEU A 308 -1.32 4.15 23.85
CA LEU A 308 -1.12 3.12 22.82
C LEU A 308 -2.41 2.84 22.04
N GLU A 309 -3.54 2.75 22.72
CA GLU A 309 -4.86 2.57 22.08
C GLU A 309 -5.22 3.77 21.21
N ILE A 310 -4.96 4.99 21.67
CA ILE A 310 -5.18 6.22 20.90
C ILE A 310 -4.25 6.28 19.69
N LEU A 311 -2.97 5.95 19.87
CA LEU A 311 -2.03 5.89 18.75
C LEU A 311 -2.49 4.89 17.69
N ALA A 312 -2.92 3.69 18.11
CA ALA A 312 -3.38 2.64 17.21
C ALA A 312 -4.70 2.98 16.48
N SER A 313 -5.51 3.91 17.02
CA SER A 313 -6.76 4.35 16.39
C SER A 313 -6.58 5.41 15.30
N ALA A 314 -5.34 5.80 14.99
CA ALA A 314 -5.00 6.73 13.91
C ALA A 314 -5.52 6.25 12.55
N SER A 315 -6.06 7.17 11.74
CA SER A 315 -6.60 6.87 10.41
C SER A 315 -5.54 6.39 9.42
N GLU A 316 -4.27 6.77 9.63
CA GLU A 316 -3.11 6.32 8.86
C GLU A 316 -2.93 4.79 8.94
N TYR A 317 -3.38 4.15 10.02
CA TYR A 317 -3.31 2.70 10.15
C TYR A 317 -4.49 1.98 9.50
N ALA A 318 -5.53 2.68 9.04
CA ALA A 318 -6.66 2.04 8.38
C ALA A 318 -6.28 1.42 7.02
N GLU A 319 -5.18 1.88 6.40
CA GLU A 319 -4.67 1.38 5.13
C GLU A 319 -3.81 0.12 5.26
N LEU A 320 -3.59 -0.39 6.48
CA LEU A 320 -2.76 -1.57 6.66
C LEU A 320 -3.36 -2.80 5.95
N PRO A 321 -2.57 -3.52 5.14
CA PRO A 321 -3.06 -4.70 4.45
C PRO A 321 -3.35 -5.80 5.46
N SER A 322 -4.60 -6.25 5.53
CA SER A 322 -4.94 -7.54 6.17
C SER A 322 -4.70 -8.66 5.18
N CYS A 323 -4.05 -9.77 5.58
CA CYS A 323 -3.96 -10.97 4.76
C CYS A 323 -4.73 -12.14 5.40
N ARG A 324 -5.37 -12.98 4.58
CA ARG A 324 -6.04 -14.19 5.06
C ARG A 324 -5.03 -15.13 5.74
N GLY A 325 -5.39 -15.62 6.92
CA GLY A 325 -4.56 -16.51 7.75
C GLY A 325 -3.61 -15.80 8.71
N GLU A 326 -3.69 -14.47 8.83
CA GLU A 326 -2.99 -13.72 9.89
C GLU A 326 -3.74 -13.73 11.23
N GLU A 327 -5.05 -14.03 11.22
CA GLU A 327 -5.93 -14.00 12.41
C GLU A 327 -5.36 -14.79 13.59
N GLU A 328 -4.95 -16.05 13.39
CA GLU A 328 -4.40 -16.90 14.46
C GLU A 328 -3.07 -16.36 15.00
N SER A 329 -2.26 -15.76 14.13
CA SER A 329 -0.98 -15.15 14.52
C SER A 329 -1.22 -13.86 15.29
N ILE A 330 -2.18 -13.03 14.87
CA ILE A 330 -2.59 -11.81 15.57
C ILE A 330 -3.20 -12.16 16.92
N GLU A 331 -4.07 -13.18 16.99
CA GLU A 331 -4.62 -13.68 18.26
C GLU A 331 -3.52 -14.12 19.22
N THR A 332 -2.51 -14.82 18.72
CA THR A 332 -1.35 -15.21 19.51
C THR A 332 -0.61 -13.98 20.03
N LEU A 333 -0.39 -12.97 19.20
CA LEU A 333 0.22 -11.71 19.62
C LEU A 333 -0.64 -10.99 20.67
N VAL A 334 -1.96 -10.94 20.49
CA VAL A 334 -2.91 -10.32 21.44
C VAL A 334 -2.92 -11.03 22.80
N ARG A 335 -2.82 -12.36 22.83
CA ARG A 335 -2.75 -13.10 24.09
C ARG A 335 -1.44 -12.88 24.86
N HIS A 336 -0.34 -12.62 24.14
CA HIS A 336 0.98 -12.37 24.75
C HIS A 336 1.23 -10.88 25.03
N GLN A 337 0.26 -10.00 24.77
CA GLN A 337 0.40 -8.58 25.03
C GLN A 337 0.33 -8.23 26.51
N ARG A 338 1.11 -7.22 26.88
CA ARG A 338 1.10 -6.66 28.22
C ARG A 338 -0.16 -5.84 28.49
N PHE A 339 -0.73 -5.22 27.46
CA PHE A 339 -1.98 -4.47 27.55
C PHE A 339 -3.03 -5.07 26.62
N SER A 340 -4.02 -5.73 27.21
CA SER A 340 -5.16 -6.27 26.46
C SER A 340 -6.06 -5.14 25.97
N ALA A 341 -6.36 -5.14 24.66
CA ALA A 341 -7.39 -4.31 24.07
C ALA A 341 -8.76 -4.85 24.53
N GLU A 342 -9.56 -4.01 25.19
CA GLU A 342 -10.89 -4.41 25.66
C GLU A 342 -11.85 -4.52 24.47
N ASN A 343 -12.48 -5.69 24.30
CA ASN A 343 -13.67 -5.93 23.46
C ASN A 343 -13.65 -5.40 22.02
N SER A 344 -12.56 -5.62 21.29
CA SER A 344 -12.51 -5.35 19.85
C SER A 344 -12.49 -6.66 19.08
N LYS A 345 -13.23 -6.72 17.96
CA LYS A 345 -13.17 -7.89 17.07
C LYS A 345 -11.72 -8.02 16.60
N ASN A 346 -11.16 -9.23 16.61
CA ASN A 346 -9.82 -9.52 16.07
C ASN A 346 -9.67 -9.09 14.60
N ASP A 347 -10.82 -8.87 13.96
CA ASP A 347 -11.04 -8.33 12.63
C ASP A 347 -10.98 -6.78 12.54
N ASP A 348 -10.34 -6.09 13.47
CA ASP A 348 -10.12 -4.64 13.35
C ASP A 348 -8.65 -4.34 13.02
N VAL A 349 -8.44 -3.56 11.96
CA VAL A 349 -7.11 -3.09 11.53
C VAL A 349 -6.40 -2.34 12.67
N HIS A 350 -7.15 -1.62 13.51
CA HIS A 350 -6.61 -0.90 14.65
C HIS A 350 -6.12 -1.85 15.77
N VAL A 351 -6.74 -3.02 15.94
CA VAL A 351 -6.26 -4.06 16.87
C VAL A 351 -4.96 -4.66 16.37
N LYS A 352 -4.89 -4.96 15.07
CA LYS A 352 -3.64 -5.40 14.43
C LYS A 352 -2.53 -4.36 14.61
N ALA A 353 -2.82 -3.07 14.43
CA ALA A 353 -1.86 -2.00 14.63
C ALA A 353 -1.34 -1.95 16.07
N ASN A 354 -2.24 -2.00 17.06
CA ASN A 354 -1.88 -2.04 18.47
C ASN A 354 -1.01 -3.27 18.79
N ALA A 355 -1.38 -4.43 18.24
CA ALA A 355 -0.64 -5.67 18.47
C ALA A 355 0.79 -5.63 17.96
N LEU A 356 0.98 -5.11 16.74
CA LEU A 356 2.31 -4.99 16.13
C LEU A 356 3.16 -3.93 16.82
N LEU A 357 2.57 -2.83 17.31
CA LEU A 357 3.26 -1.84 18.14
C LEU A 357 3.73 -2.46 19.46
N GLN A 358 2.88 -3.21 20.16
CA GLN A 358 3.26 -3.86 21.42
C GLN A 358 4.31 -4.96 21.23
N ALA A 359 4.23 -5.71 20.11
CA ALA A 359 5.25 -6.68 19.73
C ALA A 359 6.62 -6.00 19.51
N HIS A 360 6.63 -4.81 18.89
CA HIS A 360 7.83 -3.99 18.69
C HIS A 360 8.47 -3.59 20.03
N PHE A 361 7.67 -3.06 20.96
CA PHE A 361 8.18 -2.67 22.29
C PHE A 361 8.69 -3.84 23.12
N SER A 362 8.17 -5.04 22.86
CA SER A 362 8.54 -6.26 23.57
C SER A 362 9.68 -7.03 22.89
N ARG A 363 10.20 -6.54 21.75
CA ARG A 363 11.19 -7.23 20.90
C ARG A 363 10.76 -8.66 20.53
N GLN A 364 9.46 -8.86 20.39
CA GLN A 364 8.93 -10.15 19.96
C GLN A 364 9.20 -10.29 18.46
N THR A 365 9.82 -11.39 18.06
CA THR A 365 10.10 -11.67 16.65
C THR A 365 8.81 -11.90 15.90
N VAL A 366 8.48 -10.98 14.99
CA VAL A 366 7.37 -11.11 14.05
C VAL A 366 7.94 -11.59 12.71
N VAL A 367 7.27 -12.54 12.04
CA VAL A 367 7.76 -13.17 10.81
C VAL A 367 6.81 -12.96 9.62
N GLY A 368 7.35 -13.03 8.41
CA GLY A 368 6.58 -12.98 7.17
C GLY A 368 5.81 -11.68 6.99
N ASN A 369 4.54 -11.78 6.58
CA ASN A 369 3.67 -10.63 6.27
C ASN A 369 3.49 -9.66 7.45
N LEU A 370 3.43 -10.19 8.68
CA LEU A 370 3.27 -9.35 9.87
C LEU A 370 4.51 -8.48 10.13
N ALA A 371 5.71 -8.94 9.74
CA ALA A 371 6.93 -8.15 9.85
C ALA A 371 6.98 -7.00 8.83
N ALA A 372 6.40 -7.21 7.64
CA ALA A 372 6.21 -6.14 6.67
C ALA A 372 5.18 -5.12 7.18
N GLY A 373 4.03 -5.58 7.69
CA GLY A 373 3.02 -4.70 8.29
C GLY A 373 3.55 -3.93 9.51
N GLN A 374 4.42 -4.54 10.33
CA GLN A 374 5.07 -3.84 11.45
C GLN A 374 5.97 -2.71 10.94
N ARG A 375 6.75 -2.93 9.87
CA ARG A 375 7.55 -1.86 9.25
C ARG A 375 6.67 -0.72 8.74
N GLU A 376 5.56 -1.01 8.08
CA GLU A 376 4.61 -0.01 7.59
C GLU A 376 4.00 0.83 8.73
N ILE A 377 3.70 0.23 9.88
CA ILE A 377 3.20 0.93 11.07
C ILE A 377 4.26 1.85 11.68
N LEU A 378 5.51 1.40 11.70
CA LEU A 378 6.60 2.15 12.33
C LEU A 378 7.01 3.39 11.53
N LEU A 379 6.71 3.45 10.23
CA LEU A 379 7.00 4.62 9.38
C LEU A 379 6.25 5.89 9.86
N PRO A 380 4.91 5.91 10.01
CA PRO A 380 4.19 7.07 10.51
C PRO A 380 4.22 7.22 12.04
N ALA A 381 4.61 6.20 12.81
CA ALA A 381 4.56 6.26 14.28
C ALA A 381 5.29 7.47 14.90
N PRO A 382 6.50 7.87 14.46
CA PRO A 382 7.19 9.03 15.02
C PRO A 382 6.44 10.36 14.82
N ARG A 383 5.83 10.58 13.65
CA ARG A 383 5.05 11.80 13.39
C ARG A 383 3.75 11.81 14.20
N LEU A 384 3.07 10.67 14.30
CA LEU A 384 1.85 10.52 15.09
C LEU A 384 2.12 10.79 16.57
N ILE A 385 3.20 10.24 17.14
CA ILE A 385 3.53 10.46 18.55
C ILE A 385 3.93 11.92 18.81
N LYS A 386 4.69 12.56 17.91
CA LYS A 386 5.02 13.99 18.06
C LYS A 386 3.76 14.87 18.02
N SER A 387 2.83 14.58 17.12
CA SER A 387 1.54 15.29 17.09
C SER A 387 0.74 15.07 18.38
N LEU A 388 0.80 13.86 18.96
CA LEU A 388 0.15 13.54 20.22
C LEU A 388 0.75 14.38 21.36
N VAL A 389 2.08 14.51 21.42
CA VAL A 389 2.78 15.37 22.38
C VAL A 389 2.32 16.83 22.26
N ASP A 390 2.17 17.34 21.05
CA ASP A 390 1.78 18.74 20.80
C ASP A 390 0.31 19.00 21.14
N VAL A 391 -0.58 18.03 20.89
CA VAL A 391 -1.98 18.09 21.34
C VAL A 391 -2.06 18.08 22.87
N ILE A 392 -1.28 17.25 23.55
CA ILE A 392 -1.26 17.16 25.01
C ILE A 392 -0.67 18.42 25.64
N SER A 393 0.42 18.96 25.06
CA SER A 393 1.08 20.16 25.57
C SER A 393 0.22 21.42 25.38
N SER A 394 -0.54 21.50 24.28
CA SER A 394 -1.53 22.55 24.05
C SER A 394 -2.63 22.58 25.12
N ASN A 395 -2.94 21.42 25.71
CA ASN A 395 -3.90 21.29 26.84
C ASN A 395 -3.26 21.48 28.23
N GLY A 396 -1.94 21.68 28.32
CA GLY A 396 -1.23 21.94 29.57
C GLY A 396 -1.00 20.72 30.48
N TRP A 397 -1.06 19.49 29.96
CA TRP A 397 -0.92 18.27 30.76
C TRP A 397 0.53 17.73 30.79
N LEU A 398 1.37 18.31 31.66
CA LEU A 398 2.81 17.98 31.74
C LEU A 398 3.10 16.48 31.94
N SER A 399 2.43 15.83 32.90
CA SER A 399 2.69 14.41 33.22
C SER A 399 2.36 13.48 32.05
N LEU A 400 1.37 13.84 31.24
CA LEU A 400 0.97 13.07 30.07
C LEU A 400 1.90 13.35 28.88
N ALA A 401 2.35 14.60 28.71
CA ALA A 401 3.31 14.97 27.68
C ALA A 401 4.63 14.21 27.85
N LEU A 402 5.14 14.12 29.09
CA LEU A 402 6.34 13.34 29.41
C LEU A 402 6.17 11.85 29.05
N LYS A 403 4.99 11.26 29.34
CA LYS A 403 4.68 9.88 28.95
C LYS A 403 4.62 9.67 27.43
N ALA A 404 4.08 10.63 26.69
CA ALA A 404 4.08 10.58 25.23
C ALA A 404 5.50 10.73 24.65
N MET A 405 6.37 11.54 25.28
CA MET A 405 7.79 11.62 24.92
C MET A 405 8.53 10.31 25.23
N GLU A 406 8.26 9.67 26.37
CA GLU A 406 8.76 8.33 26.68
C GLU A 406 8.32 7.33 25.60
N LEU A 407 7.05 7.36 25.19
CA LEU A 407 6.55 6.51 24.09
C LEU A 407 7.32 6.75 22.77
N SER A 408 7.68 7.99 22.45
CA SER A 408 8.50 8.30 21.27
C SER A 408 9.90 7.67 21.37
N GLN A 409 10.52 7.70 22.55
CA GLN A 409 11.83 7.07 22.77
C GLN A 409 11.73 5.55 22.64
N MET A 410 10.63 4.98 23.12
CA MET A 410 10.37 3.54 23.06
C MET A 410 10.20 3.01 21.64
N VAL A 411 9.50 3.74 20.77
CA VAL A 411 9.40 3.38 19.35
C VAL A 411 10.78 3.37 18.70
N THR A 412 11.61 4.37 19.02
CA THR A 412 12.95 4.52 18.42
C THR A 412 13.95 3.48 18.92
N GLN A 413 13.91 3.12 20.20
CA GLN A 413 14.89 2.23 20.84
C GLN A 413 14.46 0.76 20.88
N GLU A 414 13.27 0.43 20.38
CA GLU A 414 12.66 -0.90 20.46
C GLU A 414 12.63 -1.45 21.90
N MET A 415 12.44 -0.58 22.89
CA MET A 415 12.46 -0.97 24.30
C MET A 415 11.21 -0.48 25.00
N ALA A 416 10.58 -1.40 25.73
CA ALA A 416 9.72 -1.06 26.84
C ALA A 416 10.50 -0.16 27.83
N GLY A 417 10.13 1.12 27.97
CA GLY A 417 10.58 1.92 29.10
C GLY A 417 10.25 1.20 30.41
N LYS A 418 10.93 1.52 31.51
CA LYS A 418 10.51 1.02 32.83
C LYS A 418 9.16 1.64 33.17
N TRP A 419 8.09 0.94 32.78
CA TRP A 419 6.71 1.33 33.00
C TRP A 419 6.39 1.28 34.49
N HIS A 420 6.62 2.40 35.20
CA HIS A 420 6.31 2.57 36.63
C HIS A 420 4.94 3.23 36.84
#